data_AF-A0A1M5IDE4-F1
#
_entry.id   AF-A0A1M5IDE4-F1
#
_cell.length_a   1.000
_cell.length_b   1.000
_cell.length_c   1.000
_cell.angle_alpha   90.00
_cell.angle_beta   90.00
_cell.angle_gamma   90.00
#
_symmetry.space_group_name_H-M   'P 1'
#
loop_
_entity.id
_entity.type
_entity.pdbx_description
1 polymer ?
#
loop_
_entity_poly.entity_id
_entity_poly.type
_entity_poly.pdbx_seq_one_letter_code
_entity_poly.pdbx_strand_id
1 'polypeptide(L)'
;MALTIADLVAEYMADQDSTFQSLSYKVRVNNGRYLSRIARERGAMLVSDIKRRTLMHWYRQWSKEGKLPTGQAFVGQLRSIFRYGSLYLENVDCHRLSLILDGLKLEVSKARTVRMTSAQAEDIRNTARDVFGLDSIALAQAFQFELLLRQKDVIGEWIPEAEARNAEKIILNGRAWTAGLRWEEIDADLILRHATSARERHIEVDLKRAPMVLKELALLANVQVPALERTHLPASGPIILCELNAWPWFGFKFRRKWRHIADHVGVPRDIKNMDSRAGAKVVRIAGRDIRVFERHRPGQRHA
;
A
#
# COMPACT_ATOMS: atom_id res chain seq x y z
N MET A 1 -25.03 23.90 22.21
CA MET A 1 -24.58 22.82 23.12
C MET A 1 -23.07 22.82 23.18
N ALA A 2 -22.49 22.52 24.34
CA ALA A 2 -21.04 22.42 24.49
C ALA A 2 -20.57 21.12 23.81
N LEU A 3 -19.91 21.25 22.65
CA LEU A 3 -19.48 20.11 21.85
C LEU A 3 -18.14 19.59 22.36
N THR A 4 -18.03 18.29 22.65
CA THR A 4 -16.75 17.66 23.00
C THR A 4 -16.05 17.07 21.77
N ILE A 5 -14.78 16.70 21.91
CA ILE A 5 -14.06 15.97 20.86
C ILE A 5 -14.66 14.58 20.63
N ALA A 6 -15.15 13.91 21.68
CA ALA A 6 -15.79 12.60 21.52
C ALA A 6 -17.06 12.71 20.67
N ASP A 7 -17.91 13.71 20.95
CA ASP A 7 -19.14 13.96 20.21
C ASP A 7 -18.84 14.24 18.73
N LEU A 8 -17.89 15.15 18.46
CA LEU A 8 -17.50 15.51 17.10
C LEU A 8 -16.94 14.31 16.31
N VAL A 9 -16.15 13.44 16.96
CA VAL A 9 -15.66 12.22 16.32
C VAL A 9 -16.81 11.24 16.02
N ALA A 10 -17.74 11.06 16.96
CA ALA A 10 -18.88 10.18 16.80
C ALA A 10 -19.78 10.64 15.64
N GLU A 11 -20.11 11.93 15.59
CA GLU A 11 -20.91 12.52 14.51
C GLU A 11 -20.20 12.38 13.16
N TYR A 12 -18.92 12.76 13.07
CA TYR A 12 -18.16 12.62 11.82
C TYR A 12 -18.10 11.17 11.30
N MET A 13 -18.04 10.18 12.20
CA MET A 13 -17.98 8.77 11.81
C MET A 13 -19.34 8.16 11.48
N ALA A 14 -20.45 8.77 11.93
CA ALA A 14 -21.81 8.26 11.74
C ALA A 14 -22.55 8.96 10.59
N ASP A 15 -22.25 10.24 10.33
CA ASP A 15 -22.89 11.02 9.29
C ASP A 15 -22.58 10.44 7.90
N GLN A 16 -23.62 10.31 7.07
CA GLN A 16 -23.59 9.80 5.69
C GLN A 16 -22.91 10.78 4.73
N ASP A 17 -23.03 12.08 4.98
CA ASP A 17 -22.48 13.15 4.15
C ASP A 17 -21.01 13.46 4.49
N SER A 18 -20.51 12.86 5.57
CA SER A 18 -19.13 13.04 6.00
C SER A 18 -18.14 12.41 5.00
N THR A 19 -16.97 13.05 4.87
CA THR A 19 -15.91 12.50 4.02
C THR A 19 -15.36 11.17 4.54
N PHE A 20 -15.71 10.74 5.75
CA PHE A 20 -15.35 9.43 6.29
C PHE A 20 -16.02 8.28 5.53
N GLN A 21 -17.29 8.44 5.13
CA GLN A 21 -18.06 7.37 4.48
C GLN A 21 -17.62 7.12 3.05
N SER A 22 -17.16 8.16 2.35
CA SER A 22 -16.65 8.05 0.98
C SER A 22 -15.25 7.42 0.88
N LEU A 23 -14.57 7.20 2.02
CA LEU A 23 -13.26 6.53 2.05
C LEU A 23 -13.38 5.06 1.67
N SER A 24 -12.38 4.55 0.95
CA SER A 24 -12.24 3.10 0.76
C SER A 24 -12.10 2.38 2.10
N TYR A 25 -12.59 1.15 2.17
CA TYR A 25 -12.61 0.34 3.40
C TYR A 25 -11.32 0.43 4.22
N LYS A 26 -10.17 0.23 3.56
CA LYS A 26 -8.87 0.21 4.24
C LYS A 26 -8.50 1.56 4.83
N VAL A 27 -8.79 2.64 4.10
CA VAL A 27 -8.53 4.01 4.56
C VAL A 27 -9.49 4.35 5.70
N ARG A 28 -10.76 3.96 5.60
CA ARG A 28 -11.78 4.15 6.65
C ARG A 28 -11.40 3.43 7.94
N VAL A 29 -11.00 2.16 7.88
CA VAL A 29 -10.53 1.40 9.06
C VAL A 29 -9.29 2.03 9.69
N ASN A 30 -8.33 2.47 8.88
CA ASN A 30 -7.11 3.11 9.39
C ASN A 30 -7.42 4.45 10.06
N ASN A 31 -8.20 5.31 9.41
CA ASN A 31 -8.61 6.61 9.96
C ASN A 31 -9.45 6.44 11.22
N GLY A 32 -10.39 5.47 11.21
CA GLY A 32 -11.20 5.11 12.37
C GLY A 32 -10.37 4.77 13.59
N ARG A 33 -9.26 4.02 13.44
CA ARG A 33 -8.34 3.74 14.56
C ARG A 33 -7.70 5.00 15.15
N TYR A 34 -7.32 5.96 14.31
CA TYR A 34 -6.78 7.24 14.78
C TYR A 34 -7.87 8.06 15.49
N LEU A 35 -9.07 8.14 14.91
CA LEU A 35 -10.22 8.84 15.47
C LEU A 35 -10.64 8.27 16.82
N SER A 36 -10.80 6.94 16.94
CA SER A 36 -11.09 6.28 18.22
C SER A 36 -10.02 6.54 19.27
N ARG A 37 -8.75 6.63 18.85
CA ARG A 37 -7.66 6.96 19.77
C ARG A 37 -7.68 8.44 20.20
N ILE A 38 -8.03 9.36 19.31
CA ILE A 38 -8.26 10.77 19.67
C ILE A 38 -9.41 10.88 20.67
N ALA A 39 -10.56 10.24 20.40
CA ALA A 39 -11.71 10.24 21.30
C ALA A 39 -11.36 9.64 22.67
N ARG A 40 -10.60 8.53 22.70
CA ARG A 40 -10.17 7.93 23.97
C ARG A 40 -9.21 8.83 24.76
N GLU A 41 -8.25 9.47 24.11
CA GLU A 41 -7.21 10.25 24.80
C GLU A 41 -7.65 11.68 25.14
N ARG A 42 -8.52 12.29 24.33
CA ARG A 42 -8.87 13.71 24.36
C ARG A 42 -10.38 13.99 24.29
N GLY A 43 -11.21 12.95 24.33
CA GLY A 43 -12.64 13.04 24.07
C GLY A 43 -13.42 13.97 24.99
N ALA A 44 -13.09 14.00 26.28
CA ALA A 44 -13.77 14.83 27.27
C ALA A 44 -13.49 16.34 27.13
N MET A 45 -12.56 16.74 26.26
CA MET A 45 -12.24 18.15 26.08
C MET A 45 -13.31 18.84 25.24
N LEU A 46 -13.81 19.98 25.74
CA LEU A 46 -14.68 20.86 24.97
C LEU A 46 -13.92 21.46 23.80
N VAL A 47 -14.55 21.50 22.63
CA VAL A 47 -13.97 22.08 21.42
C VAL A 47 -13.63 23.57 21.63
N SER A 48 -14.46 24.28 22.41
CA SER A 48 -14.24 25.68 22.80
C SER A 48 -12.94 25.92 23.57
N ASP A 49 -12.51 24.95 24.38
CA ASP A 49 -11.33 25.09 25.25
C ASP A 49 -10.02 24.84 24.49
N ILE A 50 -10.10 24.32 23.27
CA ILE A 50 -8.93 23.98 22.47
C ILE A 50 -8.31 25.27 21.90
N LYS A 51 -7.02 25.45 22.20
CA LYS A 51 -6.21 26.56 21.72
C LYS A 51 -5.06 26.03 20.86
N ARG A 52 -4.41 26.93 20.11
CA ARG A 52 -3.21 26.61 19.33
C ARG A 52 -2.14 25.89 20.17
N ARG A 53 -1.92 26.31 21.42
CA ARG A 53 -0.96 25.68 22.34
C ARG A 53 -1.34 24.23 22.66
N THR A 54 -2.63 23.95 22.84
CA THR A 54 -3.15 22.60 23.07
C THR A 54 -2.84 21.68 21.89
N LEU A 55 -3.13 22.13 20.66
CA LEU A 55 -2.87 21.37 19.44
C LEU A 55 -1.37 21.10 19.25
N MET A 56 -0.52 22.09 19.50
CA MET A 56 0.93 21.92 19.42
C MET A 56 1.46 20.96 20.48
N HIS A 57 0.89 20.98 21.69
CA HIS A 57 1.23 20.04 22.75
C HIS A 57 0.87 18.60 22.35
N TRP A 58 -0.34 18.38 21.82
CA TRP A 58 -0.75 17.06 21.33
C TRP A 58 0.13 16.56 20.20
N TYR A 59 0.42 17.41 19.23
CA TYR A 59 1.33 17.07 18.13
C TYR A 59 2.70 16.61 18.65
N ARG A 60 3.30 17.37 19.59
CA ARG A 60 4.58 17.00 20.20
C ARG A 60 4.50 15.66 20.93
N GLN A 61 3.43 15.41 21.69
CA GLN A 61 3.22 14.14 22.38
C GLN A 61 3.12 12.96 21.42
N TRP A 62 2.32 13.08 20.35
CA TRP A 62 2.17 12.02 19.36
C TRP A 62 3.40 11.81 18.48
N SER A 63 4.27 12.82 18.39
CA SER A 63 5.50 12.78 17.59
C SER A 63 6.74 12.32 18.35
N LYS A 64 6.63 12.07 19.67
CA LYS A 64 7.75 11.61 20.51
C LYS A 64 8.41 10.35 19.93
N GLU A 65 9.70 10.16 20.23
CA GLU A 65 10.46 8.95 19.84
C GLU A 65 10.51 8.72 18.32
N GLY A 66 10.63 9.79 17.53
CA GLY A 66 10.71 9.70 16.07
C GLY A 66 9.38 9.37 15.38
N LYS A 67 8.25 9.46 16.08
CA LYS A 67 6.92 9.15 15.54
C LYS A 67 6.26 10.32 14.81
N LEU A 68 7.05 11.17 14.15
CA LEU A 68 6.57 12.32 13.35
C LEU A 68 5.42 11.93 12.39
N PRO A 69 5.49 10.81 11.62
CA PRO A 69 4.38 10.41 10.75
C PRO A 69 3.08 10.13 11.52
N THR A 70 3.17 9.64 12.76
CA THR A 70 2.01 9.37 13.61
C THR A 70 1.39 10.68 14.08
N GLY A 71 2.20 11.63 14.56
CA GLY A 71 1.71 12.96 14.92
C GLY A 71 1.04 13.69 13.76
N GLN A 72 1.60 13.59 12.56
CA GLN A 72 1.00 14.12 11.34
C GLN A 72 -0.35 13.47 11.02
N ALA A 73 -0.44 12.13 11.13
CA ALA A 73 -1.68 11.42 10.88
C ALA A 73 -2.80 11.88 11.83
N PHE A 74 -2.50 12.06 13.12
CA PHE A 74 -3.45 12.59 14.10
C PHE A 74 -3.88 14.01 13.77
N VAL A 75 -2.95 14.92 13.43
CA VAL A 75 -3.32 16.27 13.02
C VAL A 75 -4.18 16.26 11.74
N GLY A 76 -3.89 15.36 10.79
CA GLY A 76 -4.73 15.15 9.62
C GLY A 76 -6.17 14.75 9.98
N GLN A 77 -6.35 13.89 10.99
CA GLN A 77 -7.69 13.56 11.50
C GLN A 77 -8.35 14.75 12.20
N LEU A 78 -7.61 15.52 13.01
CA LEU A 78 -8.13 16.73 13.65
C LEU A 78 -8.61 17.75 12.60
N ARG A 79 -7.85 17.94 11.52
CA ARG A 79 -8.29 18.78 10.38
C ARG A 79 -9.58 18.27 9.77
N SER A 80 -9.72 16.95 9.61
CA SER A 80 -10.90 16.35 9.01
C SER A 80 -12.14 16.59 9.88
N ILE A 81 -12.06 16.33 11.19
CA ILE A 81 -13.20 16.48 12.10
C ILE A 81 -13.56 17.96 12.35
N PHE A 82 -12.59 18.87 12.46
CA PHE A 82 -12.90 20.30 12.65
C PHE A 82 -13.43 20.93 11.37
N ARG A 83 -12.95 20.52 10.19
CA ARG A 83 -13.54 20.95 8.93
C ARG A 83 -14.98 20.45 8.80
N TYR A 84 -15.24 19.20 9.18
CA TYR A 84 -16.60 18.66 9.23
C TYR A 84 -17.49 19.47 10.18
N GLY A 85 -17.07 19.66 11.43
CA GLY A 85 -17.84 20.44 12.41
C GLY A 85 -18.04 21.90 12.00
N SER A 86 -17.12 22.49 11.25
CA SER A 86 -17.28 23.84 10.70
C SER A 86 -18.29 23.91 9.56
N LEU A 87 -18.32 22.91 8.67
CA LEU A 87 -19.08 22.97 7.42
C LEU A 87 -20.48 22.34 7.54
N TYR A 88 -20.61 21.27 8.33
CA TYR A 88 -21.86 20.50 8.44
C TYR A 88 -22.60 20.78 9.75
N LEU A 89 -21.89 21.07 10.83
CA LEU A 89 -22.51 21.43 12.13
C LEU A 89 -22.53 22.93 12.37
N GLU A 90 -21.98 23.72 11.44
CA GLU A 90 -21.88 25.19 11.52
C GLU A 90 -21.28 25.69 12.85
N ASN A 91 -20.39 24.89 13.46
CA ASN A 91 -19.86 25.18 14.78
C ASN A 91 -18.70 26.19 14.70
N VAL A 92 -18.87 27.34 15.36
CA VAL A 92 -17.92 28.46 15.34
C VAL A 92 -16.54 28.08 15.90
N ASP A 93 -16.48 27.23 16.92
CA ASP A 93 -15.19 26.78 17.47
C ASP A 93 -14.46 25.83 16.52
N CYS A 94 -15.19 24.95 15.82
CA CYS A 94 -14.62 24.11 14.76
C CYS A 94 -14.08 24.96 13.60
N HIS A 95 -14.78 26.03 13.23
CA HIS A 95 -14.30 26.99 12.24
C HIS A 95 -12.99 27.65 12.67
N ARG A 96 -12.96 28.20 13.90
CA ARG A 96 -11.77 28.79 14.51
C ARG A 96 -10.59 27.81 14.55
N LEU A 97 -10.83 26.56 14.93
CA LEU A 97 -9.78 25.53 15.02
C LEU A 97 -9.25 25.10 13.65
N SER A 98 -10.10 25.06 12.63
CA SER A 98 -9.70 24.80 11.25
C SER A 98 -8.69 25.85 10.77
N LEU A 99 -8.99 27.13 10.97
CA LEU A 99 -8.07 28.24 10.65
C LEU A 99 -6.74 28.14 11.42
N ILE A 100 -6.80 27.80 12.71
CA ILE A 100 -5.59 27.61 13.54
C ILE A 100 -4.72 26.48 12.98
N LEU A 101 -5.31 25.35 12.59
CA LEU A 101 -4.58 24.18 12.06
C LEU A 101 -3.99 24.41 10.67
N ASP A 102 -4.62 25.24 9.85
CA ASP A 102 -4.10 25.63 8.54
C ASP A 102 -2.86 26.51 8.66
N GLY A 103 -2.84 27.42 9.65
CA GLY A 103 -1.68 28.25 9.95
C GLY A 103 -0.55 27.55 10.73
N LEU A 104 -0.71 26.28 11.11
CA LEU A 104 0.21 25.60 12.02
C LEU A 104 1.38 24.95 11.26
N LYS A 105 2.59 25.49 11.48
CA LYS A 105 3.84 24.91 10.95
C LYS A 105 4.27 23.71 11.79
N LEU A 106 4.12 22.52 11.21
CA LEU A 106 4.55 21.25 11.80
C LEU A 106 5.84 20.78 11.16
N GLU A 107 6.71 20.19 11.98
CA GLU A 107 7.81 19.40 11.44
C GLU A 107 7.23 18.24 10.64
N VAL A 108 7.84 17.93 9.49
CA VAL A 108 7.34 16.86 8.63
C VAL A 108 8.38 15.79 8.41
N SER A 109 7.98 14.52 8.50
CA SER A 109 8.89 13.43 8.18
C SER A 109 9.29 13.52 6.70
N LYS A 110 10.58 13.42 6.41
CA LYS A 110 11.08 13.37 5.03
C LYS A 110 10.53 12.12 4.33
N ALA A 111 10.26 12.26 3.03
CA ALA A 111 9.92 11.11 2.20
C ALA A 111 11.05 10.09 2.23
N ARG A 112 10.69 8.81 2.32
CA ARG A 112 11.67 7.72 2.28
C ARG A 112 12.29 7.66 0.87
N THR A 113 13.61 7.67 0.81
CA THR A 113 14.39 7.59 -0.44
C THR A 113 15.05 6.22 -0.65
N VAL A 114 14.89 5.32 0.32
CA VAL A 114 15.41 3.95 0.30
C VAL A 114 14.84 3.18 -0.88
N ARG A 115 15.71 2.44 -1.59
CA ARG A 115 15.37 1.62 -2.76
C ARG A 115 15.95 0.24 -2.59
N MET A 116 15.22 -0.76 -3.09
CA MET A 116 15.75 -2.11 -3.24
C MET A 116 16.56 -2.22 -4.53
N THR A 117 17.70 -2.91 -4.45
CA THR A 117 18.54 -3.19 -5.62
C THR A 117 18.02 -4.41 -6.39
N SER A 118 18.49 -4.57 -7.63
CA SER A 118 18.20 -5.76 -8.44
C SER A 118 18.76 -7.03 -7.83
N ALA A 119 19.99 -6.98 -7.28
CA ALA A 119 20.61 -8.10 -6.58
C ALA A 119 19.77 -8.55 -5.37
N GLN A 120 19.32 -7.61 -4.53
CA GLN A 120 18.46 -7.93 -3.40
C GLN A 120 17.12 -8.55 -3.82
N ALA A 121 16.52 -8.05 -4.90
CA ALA A 121 15.29 -8.62 -5.45
C ALA A 121 15.50 -10.05 -5.96
N GLU A 122 16.65 -10.32 -6.59
CA GLU A 122 17.04 -11.63 -7.09
C GLU A 122 17.33 -12.61 -5.95
N ASP A 123 18.08 -12.20 -4.93
CA ASP A 123 18.34 -12.99 -3.73
C ASP A 123 17.05 -13.38 -3.02
N ILE A 124 16.13 -12.41 -2.82
CA ILE A 124 14.80 -12.69 -2.23
C ILE A 124 14.05 -13.72 -3.06
N ARG A 125 14.05 -13.60 -4.40
CA ARG A 125 13.33 -14.54 -5.29
C ARG A 125 13.90 -15.95 -5.22
N ASN A 126 15.21 -16.07 -5.38
CA ASN A 126 15.89 -17.36 -5.36
C ASN A 126 15.70 -18.02 -3.99
N THR A 127 15.94 -17.30 -2.89
CA THR A 127 15.74 -17.85 -1.54
C THR A 127 14.27 -18.19 -1.25
N ALA A 128 13.31 -17.37 -1.70
CA ALA A 128 11.89 -17.68 -1.53
C ALA A 128 11.54 -19.05 -2.14
N ARG A 129 11.99 -19.32 -3.36
CA ARG A 129 11.79 -20.61 -4.02
C ARG A 129 12.63 -21.72 -3.41
N ASP A 130 13.95 -21.57 -3.47
CA ASP A 130 14.89 -22.67 -3.30
C ASP A 130 15.02 -23.12 -1.83
N VAL A 131 14.82 -22.19 -0.89
CA VAL A 131 14.96 -22.47 0.55
C VAL A 131 13.60 -22.62 1.23
N PHE A 132 12.63 -21.79 0.86
CA PHE A 132 11.34 -21.74 1.55
C PHE A 132 10.18 -22.40 0.79
N GLY A 133 10.34 -22.76 -0.49
CA GLY A 133 9.27 -23.32 -1.31
C GLY A 133 8.09 -22.34 -1.52
N LEU A 134 8.38 -21.03 -1.59
CA LEU A 134 7.41 -19.95 -1.70
C LEU A 134 7.50 -19.26 -3.07
N ASP A 135 7.19 -20.01 -4.12
CA ASP A 135 7.19 -19.54 -5.52
C ASP A 135 6.32 -18.31 -5.75
N SER A 136 5.18 -18.23 -5.07
CA SER A 136 4.26 -17.08 -5.14
C SER A 136 4.90 -15.79 -4.64
N ILE A 137 5.79 -15.86 -3.64
CA ILE A 137 6.53 -14.70 -3.15
C ILE A 137 7.62 -14.30 -4.14
N ALA A 138 8.31 -15.28 -4.75
CA ALA A 138 9.28 -15.01 -5.81
C ALA A 138 8.63 -14.32 -7.02
N LEU A 139 7.51 -14.86 -7.50
CA LEU A 139 6.73 -14.28 -8.60
C LEU A 139 6.19 -12.89 -8.26
N ALA A 140 5.62 -12.70 -7.06
CA ALA A 140 5.15 -11.40 -6.62
C ALA A 140 6.29 -10.38 -6.52
N GLN A 141 7.46 -10.76 -6.00
CA GLN A 141 8.64 -9.91 -5.91
C GLN A 141 9.10 -9.45 -7.31
N ALA A 142 9.09 -10.35 -8.30
CA ALA A 142 9.42 -10.02 -9.68
C ALA A 142 8.44 -8.97 -10.27
N PHE A 143 7.14 -9.20 -10.14
CA PHE A 143 6.11 -8.25 -10.59
C PHE A 143 6.26 -6.88 -9.92
N GLN A 144 6.40 -6.85 -8.59
CA GLN A 144 6.53 -5.59 -7.86
C GLN A 144 7.79 -4.80 -8.26
N PHE A 145 8.90 -5.51 -8.51
CA PHE A 145 10.18 -4.88 -8.84
C PHE A 145 10.22 -4.37 -10.28
N GLU A 146 9.85 -5.19 -11.27
CA GLU A 146 10.00 -4.83 -12.69
C GLU A 146 8.83 -3.96 -13.22
N LEU A 147 7.62 -4.16 -12.68
CA LEU A 147 6.43 -3.43 -13.11
C LEU A 147 6.09 -2.24 -12.20
N LEU A 148 6.83 -2.06 -11.09
CA LEU A 148 6.62 -0.97 -10.13
C LEU A 148 5.22 -0.96 -9.50
N LEU A 149 4.60 -2.13 -9.46
CA LEU A 149 3.29 -2.34 -8.90
C LEU A 149 3.32 -2.29 -7.37
N ARG A 150 2.24 -1.80 -6.75
CA ARG A 150 2.10 -1.89 -5.29
C ARG A 150 1.81 -3.34 -4.94
N GLN A 151 2.15 -3.71 -3.71
CA GLN A 151 1.84 -5.05 -3.19
C GLN A 151 0.38 -5.44 -3.43
N LYS A 152 -0.56 -4.54 -3.15
CA LYS A 152 -1.98 -4.84 -3.33
C LYS A 152 -2.42 -4.96 -4.79
N ASP A 153 -1.69 -4.35 -5.74
CA ASP A 153 -1.96 -4.54 -7.17
C ASP A 153 -1.48 -5.92 -7.64
N VAL A 154 -0.48 -6.49 -6.95
CA VAL A 154 0.09 -7.80 -7.29
C VAL A 154 -0.66 -8.95 -6.61
N ILE A 155 -0.78 -8.89 -5.28
CA ILE A 155 -1.36 -9.98 -4.48
C ILE A 155 -2.86 -9.80 -4.19
N GLY A 156 -3.40 -8.63 -4.54
CA GLY A 156 -4.75 -8.20 -4.18
C GLY A 156 -4.93 -7.76 -2.74
N GLU A 157 -6.18 -7.52 -2.39
CA GLU A 157 -6.62 -7.19 -1.04
C GLU A 157 -7.95 -7.85 -0.70
N TRP A 158 -8.09 -8.22 0.58
CA TRP A 158 -9.32 -8.79 1.13
C TRP A 158 -10.12 -7.69 1.84
N ILE A 159 -11.34 -7.45 1.38
CA ILE A 159 -12.28 -6.46 1.93
C ILE A 159 -13.62 -7.13 2.26
N PRO A 160 -14.45 -6.56 3.16
CA PRO A 160 -15.80 -7.08 3.41
C PRO A 160 -16.58 -7.22 2.10
N GLU A 161 -17.29 -8.32 1.95
CA GLU A 161 -18.01 -8.65 0.72
C GLU A 161 -19.02 -7.57 0.31
N ALA A 162 -19.71 -6.99 1.31
CA ALA A 162 -20.67 -5.91 1.15
C ALA A 162 -20.07 -4.61 0.57
N GLU A 163 -18.75 -4.43 0.65
CA GLU A 163 -18.06 -3.25 0.13
C GLU A 163 -17.36 -3.49 -1.20
N ALA A 164 -17.31 -4.74 -1.67
CA ALA A 164 -16.70 -5.07 -2.94
C ALA A 164 -17.65 -4.69 -4.08
N ARG A 165 -17.25 -3.69 -4.88
CA ARG A 165 -18.08 -3.10 -5.94
C ARG A 165 -18.21 -3.98 -7.19
N ASN A 166 -17.27 -4.88 -7.44
CA ASN A 166 -17.23 -5.70 -8.66
C ASN A 166 -17.43 -7.19 -8.34
N ALA A 167 -18.24 -7.86 -9.17
CA ALA A 167 -18.58 -9.27 -9.07
C ALA A 167 -17.50 -10.14 -9.75
N GLU A 168 -16.43 -10.46 -9.02
CA GLU A 168 -15.50 -11.51 -9.45
C GLU A 168 -15.06 -12.39 -8.27
N LYS A 169 -15.91 -12.48 -7.25
CA LYS A 169 -15.44 -12.53 -5.87
C LYS A 169 -15.04 -13.95 -5.50
N ILE A 170 -13.74 -14.18 -5.48
CA ILE A 170 -13.14 -15.17 -4.59
C ILE A 170 -13.52 -14.72 -3.17
N ILE A 171 -14.47 -15.43 -2.56
CA ILE A 171 -15.01 -15.13 -1.24
C ILE A 171 -14.44 -16.10 -0.23
N LEU A 172 -13.95 -15.57 0.88
CA LEU A 172 -13.46 -16.34 2.01
C LEU A 172 -13.86 -15.64 3.31
N ASN A 173 -14.65 -16.32 4.15
CA ASN A 173 -15.06 -15.84 5.47
C ASN A 173 -15.69 -14.43 5.44
N GLY A 174 -16.66 -14.20 4.55
CA GLY A 174 -17.36 -12.91 4.40
C GLY A 174 -16.50 -11.78 3.83
N ARG A 175 -15.35 -12.12 3.23
CA ARG A 175 -14.46 -11.17 2.56
C ARG A 175 -14.32 -11.54 1.10
N ALA A 176 -14.34 -10.53 0.25
CA ALA A 176 -14.02 -10.66 -1.16
C ALA A 176 -12.57 -10.24 -1.41
N TRP A 177 -11.88 -11.01 -2.25
CA TRP A 177 -10.59 -10.64 -2.81
C TRP A 177 -10.78 -9.71 -4.02
N THR A 178 -9.96 -8.68 -4.13
CA THR A 178 -10.01 -7.68 -5.22
C THR A 178 -8.62 -7.12 -5.55
N ALA A 179 -8.51 -6.47 -6.71
CA ALA A 179 -7.37 -5.65 -7.17
C ALA A 179 -6.04 -6.36 -7.42
N GLY A 180 -5.93 -7.68 -7.24
CA GLY A 180 -4.70 -8.41 -7.57
C GLY A 180 -4.64 -8.86 -9.02
N LEU A 181 -3.46 -9.27 -9.47
CA LEU A 181 -3.25 -9.72 -10.85
C LEU A 181 -4.00 -11.02 -11.13
N ARG A 182 -4.55 -11.12 -12.33
CA ARG A 182 -5.29 -12.30 -12.81
C ARG A 182 -4.72 -12.85 -14.11
N TRP A 183 -4.86 -14.14 -14.33
CA TRP A 183 -4.31 -14.81 -15.52
C TRP A 183 -4.99 -14.36 -16.81
N GLU A 184 -6.29 -14.06 -16.76
CA GLU A 184 -7.08 -13.53 -17.87
C GLU A 184 -6.69 -12.10 -18.28
N GLU A 185 -5.90 -11.40 -17.45
CA GLU A 185 -5.35 -10.08 -17.78
C GLU A 185 -4.10 -10.17 -18.70
N ILE A 186 -3.56 -11.38 -18.91
CA ILE A 186 -2.41 -11.64 -19.79
C ILE A 186 -2.91 -12.27 -21.09
N ASP A 187 -2.65 -11.60 -22.20
CA ASP A 187 -3.05 -12.09 -23.53
C ASP A 187 -2.05 -13.10 -24.15
N ALA A 188 -2.33 -13.51 -25.38
CA ALA A 188 -1.49 -14.45 -26.13
C ALA A 188 -0.07 -13.93 -26.39
N ASP A 189 0.11 -12.61 -26.47
CA ASP A 189 1.40 -11.97 -26.71
C ASP A 189 2.20 -11.72 -25.41
N LEU A 190 1.69 -12.20 -24.27
CA LEU A 190 2.18 -11.93 -22.93
C LEU A 190 2.13 -10.45 -22.56
N ILE A 191 1.11 -9.73 -23.04
CA ILE A 191 0.82 -8.36 -22.63
C ILE A 191 -0.14 -8.41 -21.44
N LEU A 192 0.30 -7.87 -20.31
CA LEU A 192 -0.51 -7.70 -19.11
C LEU A 192 -1.30 -6.38 -19.18
N ARG A 193 -2.62 -6.46 -19.04
CA ARG A 193 -3.53 -5.31 -18.92
C ARG A 193 -4.23 -5.31 -17.57
N HIS A 194 -3.85 -4.39 -16.68
CA HIS A 194 -4.32 -4.40 -15.29
C HIS A 194 -4.75 -3.01 -14.82
N ALA A 195 -5.88 -2.94 -14.10
CA ALA A 195 -6.39 -1.73 -13.48
C ALA A 195 -5.74 -1.53 -12.10
N THR A 196 -4.76 -0.63 -12.01
CA THR A 196 -4.06 -0.40 -10.74
C THR A 196 -4.95 0.29 -9.72
N SER A 197 -4.80 -0.11 -8.46
CA SER A 197 -5.59 0.44 -7.36
C SER A 197 -5.19 1.86 -6.94
N ALA A 198 -4.23 2.48 -7.63
CA ALA A 198 -3.83 3.86 -7.45
C ALA A 198 -4.43 4.72 -8.56
N ARG A 199 -5.55 5.39 -8.25
CA ARG A 199 -6.31 6.24 -9.20
C ARG A 199 -6.86 5.48 -10.42
N GLU A 200 -7.10 4.18 -10.29
CA GLU A 200 -7.72 3.33 -11.33
C GLU A 200 -7.05 3.47 -12.70
N ARG A 201 -5.71 3.64 -12.70
CA ARG A 201 -4.96 3.73 -13.95
C ARG A 201 -4.78 2.33 -14.52
N HIS A 202 -5.26 2.13 -15.74
CA HIS A 202 -4.94 0.95 -16.53
C HIS A 202 -3.47 1.01 -16.95
N ILE A 203 -2.76 -0.09 -16.71
CA ILE A 203 -1.42 -0.31 -17.24
C ILE A 203 -1.50 -1.36 -18.34
N GLU A 204 -0.65 -1.18 -19.35
CA GLU A 204 -0.38 -2.18 -20.37
C GLU A 204 1.13 -2.42 -20.38
N VAL A 205 1.54 -3.66 -20.12
CA VAL A 205 2.97 -4.01 -20.01
C VAL A 205 3.24 -5.30 -20.78
N ASP A 206 4.14 -5.19 -21.75
CA ASP A 206 4.76 -6.35 -22.39
C ASP A 206 5.70 -7.07 -21.40
N LEU A 207 5.28 -8.27 -20.97
CA LEU A 207 6.05 -9.07 -20.01
C LEU A 207 7.35 -9.61 -20.61
N LYS A 208 7.52 -9.61 -21.94
CA LYS A 208 8.80 -9.98 -22.59
C LYS A 208 9.95 -9.04 -22.21
N ARG A 209 9.61 -7.85 -21.68
CA ARG A 209 10.57 -6.85 -21.19
C ARG A 209 10.87 -6.98 -19.68
N ALA A 210 10.28 -7.96 -19.01
CA ALA A 210 10.36 -8.22 -17.58
C ALA A 210 11.04 -9.59 -17.34
N PRO A 211 12.37 -9.70 -17.49
CA PRO A 211 13.10 -10.97 -17.40
C PRO A 211 12.95 -11.66 -16.04
N MET A 212 12.82 -10.91 -14.94
CA MET A 212 12.53 -11.52 -13.64
C MET A 212 11.18 -12.22 -13.68
N VAL A 213 10.14 -11.55 -14.19
CA VAL A 213 8.79 -12.13 -14.31
C VAL A 213 8.79 -13.35 -15.23
N LEU A 214 9.39 -13.26 -16.43
CA LEU A 214 9.43 -14.38 -17.37
C LEU A 214 10.13 -15.60 -16.78
N LYS A 215 11.22 -15.41 -16.03
CA LYS A 215 11.92 -16.52 -15.36
C LYS A 215 11.00 -17.24 -14.37
N GLU A 216 10.23 -16.49 -13.57
CA GLU A 216 9.28 -17.08 -12.61
C GLU A 216 8.13 -17.80 -13.31
N LEU A 217 7.57 -17.19 -14.36
CA LEU A 217 6.48 -17.80 -15.14
C LEU A 217 6.93 -19.08 -15.86
N ALA A 218 8.14 -19.09 -16.42
CA ALA A 218 8.71 -20.26 -17.08
C ALA A 218 8.95 -21.41 -16.09
N LEU A 219 9.43 -21.09 -14.88
CA LEU A 219 9.59 -22.09 -13.81
C LEU A 219 8.25 -22.65 -13.35
N LEU A 220 7.23 -21.81 -13.18
CA LEU A 220 5.87 -22.23 -12.85
C LEU A 220 5.29 -23.18 -13.93
N ALA A 221 5.53 -22.86 -15.20
CA ALA A 221 5.11 -23.65 -16.36
C ALA A 221 6.00 -24.89 -16.61
N ASN A 222 7.12 -25.04 -15.90
CA ASN A 222 8.15 -26.05 -16.15
C ASN A 222 8.66 -26.06 -17.61
N VAL A 223 8.88 -24.87 -18.18
CA VAL A 223 9.43 -24.65 -19.52
C VAL A 223 10.63 -23.72 -19.48
N GLN A 224 11.38 -23.64 -20.59
CA GLN A 224 12.43 -22.64 -20.74
C GLN A 224 11.83 -21.29 -21.14
N VAL A 225 12.45 -20.18 -20.72
CA VAL A 225 11.96 -18.82 -21.03
C VAL A 225 11.68 -18.58 -22.52
N PRO A 226 12.54 -19.01 -23.48
CA PRO A 226 12.26 -18.84 -24.90
C PRO A 226 11.06 -19.65 -25.42
N ALA A 227 10.66 -20.71 -24.73
CA ALA A 227 9.52 -21.57 -25.06
C ALA A 227 8.25 -21.19 -24.30
N LEU A 228 8.30 -20.17 -23.44
CA LEU A 228 7.16 -19.74 -22.65
C LEU A 228 6.11 -19.07 -23.54
N GLU A 229 4.99 -19.77 -23.72
CA GLU A 229 3.78 -19.27 -24.35
C GLU A 229 2.62 -19.15 -23.35
N ARG A 230 1.61 -18.34 -23.69
CA ARG A 230 0.42 -18.12 -22.86
C ARG A 230 -0.34 -19.42 -22.54
N THR A 231 -0.31 -20.40 -23.42
CA THR A 231 -0.95 -21.72 -23.29
C THR A 231 -0.37 -22.58 -22.16
N HIS A 232 0.86 -22.31 -21.73
CA HIS A 232 1.48 -22.99 -20.59
C HIS A 232 1.03 -22.45 -19.23
N LEU A 233 0.34 -21.30 -19.21
CA LEU A 233 -0.10 -20.62 -18.00
C LEU A 233 -1.61 -20.86 -17.79
N PRO A 234 -2.11 -20.81 -16.53
CA PRO A 234 -3.53 -20.99 -16.26
C PRO A 234 -4.40 -20.03 -17.09
N ALA A 235 -5.60 -20.47 -17.51
CA ALA A 235 -6.48 -19.64 -18.33
C ALA A 235 -7.05 -18.44 -17.55
N SER A 236 -7.37 -18.64 -16.27
CA SER A 236 -8.06 -17.65 -15.44
C SER A 236 -7.72 -17.79 -13.96
N GLY A 237 -8.04 -16.76 -13.17
CA GLY A 237 -7.91 -16.73 -11.72
C GLY A 237 -6.70 -15.93 -11.25
N PRO A 238 -6.47 -15.85 -9.93
CA PRO A 238 -5.38 -15.06 -9.37
C PRO A 238 -4.02 -15.64 -9.74
N ILE A 239 -3.07 -14.75 -10.06
CA ILE A 239 -1.70 -15.15 -10.34
C ILE A 239 -0.97 -15.55 -9.06
N ILE A 240 -1.23 -14.85 -7.95
CA ILE A 240 -0.46 -15.00 -6.71
C ILE A 240 -1.31 -15.70 -5.64
N LEU A 241 -1.12 -17.02 -5.51
CA LEU A 241 -1.79 -17.88 -4.54
C LEU A 241 -0.82 -18.33 -3.44
N CYS A 242 -1.31 -18.47 -2.22
CA CYS A 242 -0.52 -18.99 -1.11
C CYS A 242 -0.42 -20.52 -1.21
N GLU A 243 0.79 -21.03 -1.19
CA GLU A 243 1.12 -22.46 -1.36
C GLU A 243 0.47 -23.33 -0.28
N LEU A 244 0.28 -22.77 0.92
CA LEU A 244 -0.28 -23.51 2.06
C LEU A 244 -1.76 -23.82 1.93
N ASN A 245 -2.51 -23.03 1.17
CA ASN A 245 -3.97 -23.13 1.18
C ASN A 245 -4.64 -22.80 -0.16
N ALA A 246 -3.87 -22.53 -1.22
CA ALA A 246 -4.33 -22.16 -2.54
C ALA A 246 -5.22 -20.90 -2.60
N TRP A 247 -5.23 -20.06 -1.55
CA TRP A 247 -5.96 -18.80 -1.53
C TRP A 247 -5.03 -17.62 -1.78
N PRO A 248 -5.53 -16.52 -2.37
CA PRO A 248 -4.76 -15.28 -2.44
C PRO A 248 -4.26 -14.81 -1.08
N TRP A 249 -3.05 -14.28 -1.06
CA TRP A 249 -2.40 -13.88 0.19
C TRP A 249 -3.15 -12.77 0.93
N PHE A 250 -3.27 -12.92 2.24
CA PHE A 250 -3.54 -11.77 3.10
C PHE A 250 -2.29 -10.88 3.18
N GLY A 251 -2.43 -9.58 2.89
CA GLY A 251 -1.27 -8.69 2.81
C GLY A 251 -0.40 -8.62 4.08
N PHE A 252 -0.96 -8.84 5.28
CA PHE A 252 -0.14 -8.91 6.50
C PHE A 252 0.68 -10.21 6.59
N LYS A 253 0.13 -11.35 6.15
CA LYS A 253 0.84 -12.64 6.09
C LYS A 253 1.96 -12.58 5.05
N PHE A 254 1.65 -12.05 3.86
CA PHE A 254 2.62 -11.85 2.78
C PHE A 254 3.80 -11.00 3.26
N ARG A 255 3.54 -9.82 3.84
CA ARG A 255 4.61 -8.94 4.37
C ARG A 255 5.49 -9.62 5.42
N ARG A 256 4.90 -10.42 6.31
CA ARG A 256 5.66 -11.13 7.36
C ARG A 256 6.56 -12.21 6.75
N LYS A 257 6.04 -13.00 5.81
CA LYS A 257 6.83 -14.02 5.10
C LYS A 257 7.91 -13.41 4.23
N TRP A 258 7.58 -12.37 3.46
CA TRP A 258 8.56 -11.59 2.70
C TRP A 258 9.67 -11.05 3.59
N ARG A 259 9.35 -10.47 4.76
CA ARG A 259 10.36 -9.93 5.67
C ARG A 259 11.25 -11.04 6.25
N HIS A 260 10.70 -12.21 6.52
CA HIS A 260 11.47 -13.36 6.97
C HIS A 260 12.51 -13.81 5.92
N ILE A 261 12.10 -13.89 4.65
CA ILE A 261 13.01 -14.20 3.54
C ILE A 261 14.08 -13.11 3.40
N ALA A 262 13.66 -11.84 3.41
CA ALA A 262 14.56 -10.70 3.29
C ALA A 262 15.57 -10.65 4.45
N ASP A 263 15.18 -11.02 5.68
CA ASP A 263 16.09 -11.12 6.83
C ASP A 263 17.10 -12.25 6.63
N HIS A 264 16.68 -13.39 6.05
CA HIS A 264 17.55 -14.52 5.76
C HIS A 264 18.66 -14.17 4.77
N VAL A 265 18.37 -13.36 3.75
CA VAL A 265 19.35 -12.90 2.75
C VAL A 265 20.06 -11.59 3.14
N GLY A 266 19.90 -11.13 4.39
CA GLY A 266 20.61 -9.95 4.89
C GLY A 266 20.13 -8.60 4.33
N VAL A 267 18.94 -8.52 3.74
CA VAL A 267 18.38 -7.25 3.27
C VAL A 267 18.13 -6.33 4.46
N PRO A 268 18.67 -5.10 4.46
CA PRO A 268 18.50 -4.14 5.56
C PRO A 268 17.03 -3.96 6.00
N ARG A 269 16.83 -3.75 7.31
CA ARG A 269 15.48 -3.62 7.90
C ARG A 269 14.74 -2.35 7.49
N ASP A 270 15.47 -1.33 7.09
CA ASP A 270 14.92 -0.11 6.55
C ASP A 270 14.43 -0.28 5.10
N ILE A 271 14.79 -1.36 4.40
CA ILE A 271 14.17 -1.78 3.13
C ILE A 271 12.95 -2.65 3.43
N LYS A 272 11.81 -2.27 2.87
CA LYS A 272 10.52 -2.95 3.03
C LYS A 272 10.02 -3.41 1.68
N ASN A 273 9.10 -4.37 1.67
CA ASN A 273 8.50 -4.85 0.41
C ASN A 273 7.88 -3.73 -0.45
N MET A 274 7.37 -2.66 0.17
CA MET A 274 6.82 -1.53 -0.58
C MET A 274 7.87 -0.73 -1.36
N ASP A 275 9.16 -0.91 -1.04
CA ASP A 275 10.29 -0.25 -1.68
C ASP A 275 10.76 -1.02 -2.93
N SER A 276 10.19 -2.21 -3.20
CA SER A 276 10.39 -2.96 -4.46
C SER A 276 10.08 -2.11 -5.68
N ARG A 277 8.97 -1.37 -5.63
CA ARG A 277 8.55 -0.48 -6.73
C ARG A 277 9.40 0.78 -6.87
N ALA A 278 10.27 1.06 -5.91
CA ALA A 278 11.20 2.20 -5.97
C ALA A 278 12.55 1.81 -6.59
N GLY A 279 12.76 0.52 -6.87
CA GLY A 279 14.01 -0.03 -7.42
C GLY A 279 14.31 0.41 -8.85
N ALA A 280 13.31 0.74 -9.67
CA ALA A 280 13.55 1.33 -10.99
C ALA A 280 13.61 2.86 -10.92
N LYS A 281 14.60 3.45 -11.57
CA LYS A 281 14.63 4.87 -11.90
C LYS A 281 13.75 5.07 -13.14
N VAL A 282 12.64 5.77 -13.00
CA VAL A 282 11.89 6.28 -14.16
C VAL A 282 12.63 7.53 -14.64
N VAL A 283 13.28 7.42 -15.80
CA VAL A 283 13.96 8.53 -16.47
C VAL A 283 13.10 8.95 -17.64
N ARG A 284 12.74 10.23 -17.69
CA ARG A 284 11.99 10.76 -18.84
C ARG A 284 12.97 11.14 -19.95
N ILE A 285 12.89 10.48 -21.10
CA ILE A 285 13.71 10.76 -22.29
C ILE A 285 12.75 11.02 -23.45
N ALA A 286 12.89 12.18 -24.11
CA ALA A 286 12.04 12.59 -25.24
C ALA A 286 10.53 12.45 -24.97
N GLY A 287 10.10 12.85 -23.77
CA GLY A 287 8.68 12.79 -23.36
C GLY A 287 8.17 11.41 -22.93
N ARG A 288 8.95 10.33 -23.14
CA ARG A 288 8.61 8.96 -22.73
C ARG A 288 9.27 8.59 -21.40
N ASP A 289 8.52 7.92 -20.53
CA ASP A 289 9.03 7.40 -19.25
C ASP A 289 9.79 6.09 -19.50
N ILE A 290 11.11 6.13 -19.39
CA ILE A 290 12.02 4.99 -19.57
C ILE A 290 12.40 4.41 -18.21
N ARG A 291 12.22 3.10 -18.05
CA ARG A 291 12.63 2.38 -16.84
C ARG A 291 14.12 2.05 -16.92
N VAL A 292 14.90 2.64 -16.02
CA VAL A 292 16.32 2.33 -15.84
C VAL A 292 16.46 1.63 -14.49
N PHE A 293 16.74 0.34 -14.54
CA PHE A 293 17.20 -0.40 -13.36
C PHE A 293 18.70 -0.13 -13.20
N GLU A 294 19.19 -0.02 -11.97
CA GLU A 294 20.64 -0.06 -11.72
C GLU A 294 21.17 -1.43 -12.18
N ARG A 295 21.63 -1.50 -13.42
CA ARG A 295 22.34 -2.66 -13.96
C ARG A 295 23.76 -2.62 -13.38
N HIS A 296 24.04 -3.49 -12.41
CA HIS A 296 25.43 -3.84 -12.14
C HIS A 296 25.94 -4.65 -13.33
N ARG A 297 27.04 -4.19 -13.94
CA ARG A 297 27.81 -5.04 -14.86
C ARG A 297 28.48 -6.13 -14.02
N PRO A 298 28.48 -7.40 -14.45
CA PRO A 298 29.26 -8.44 -13.77
C PRO A 298 30.74 -8.01 -13.74
N GLY A 299 31.34 -7.87 -12.55
CA GLY A 299 32.79 -7.72 -12.41
C GLY A 299 33.35 -6.51 -11.64
N GLN A 300 32.56 -5.59 -11.09
CA GLN A 300 33.12 -4.56 -10.20
C GLN A 300 33.21 -5.07 -8.75
N ARG A 301 34.42 -5.41 -8.30
CA ARG A 301 34.74 -5.59 -6.88
C ARG A 301 34.82 -4.21 -6.21
N HIS A 302 34.25 -4.10 -5.01
CA HIS A 302 34.32 -2.89 -4.19
C HIS A 302 35.77 -2.63 -3.73
N ALA A 303 36.19 -1.37 -3.87
CA ALA A 303 37.27 -0.79 -3.06
C ALA A 303 36.70 -0.35 -1.71
#